data_AF-A0A948G9E8-F1
#
_entry.id   AF-A0A948G9E8-F1
#
_cell.length_a   1.000
_cell.length_b   1.000
_cell.length_c   1.000
_cell.angle_alpha   90.00
_cell.angle_beta   90.00
_cell.angle_gamma   90.00
#
_symmetry.space_group_name_H-M   'P 1'
#
loop_
_entity.id
_entity.type
_entity.pdbx_description
1 polymer ?
#
loop_
_entity_poly.entity_id
_entity_poly.type
_entity_poly.pdbx_seq_one_letter_code
_entity_poly.pdbx_strand_id
1 'polypeptide(L)'
;MDAQAAVADKKELGMGELYVFIPLSLLSFAVLSLLCALGISHEGSFVALYTLGMTVFAALAMALIALLVFLTNGEVRASGVGAAVASVSRGYLMMLPFMLLALFAELALGWQAALVFTQAGIMVCGGWSASEVARGGSGKLRHLVVPIGGSFLFSILWMALSWAAQRGA
;
A
#
# COMPACT_ATOMS: atom_id res chain seq x y z
N MET A 1 -4.55 32.84 -21.95
CA MET A 1 -4.59 32.70 -20.48
C MET A 1 -4.98 31.29 -20.03
N ASP A 2 -5.08 30.32 -20.95
CA ASP A 2 -5.73 29.02 -20.68
C ASP A 2 -4.78 27.89 -20.26
N ALA A 3 -3.47 28.03 -20.52
CA ALA A 3 -2.50 26.99 -20.17
C ALA A 3 -2.19 26.95 -18.66
N GLN A 4 -2.13 28.10 -17.99
CA GLN A 4 -1.87 28.15 -16.54
C GLN A 4 -3.07 27.68 -15.70
N ALA A 5 -4.30 27.94 -16.17
CA ALA A 5 -5.52 27.45 -15.52
C ALA A 5 -5.64 25.92 -15.63
N ALA A 6 -5.37 25.34 -16.81
CA ALA A 6 -5.39 23.89 -17.01
C ALA A 6 -4.28 23.15 -16.22
N VAL A 7 -3.13 23.80 -16.00
CA VAL A 7 -2.04 23.27 -15.17
C VAL A 7 -2.39 23.35 -13.68
N ALA A 8 -3.06 24.41 -13.24
CA ALA A 8 -3.54 24.54 -11.86
C ALA A 8 -4.61 23.49 -11.55
N ASP A 9 -5.59 23.30 -12.45
CA ASP A 9 -6.68 22.32 -12.32
C ASP A 9 -6.18 20.88 -12.21
N LYS A 10 -5.21 20.48 -13.05
CA LYS A 10 -4.54 19.16 -12.94
C LYS A 10 -3.77 18.97 -11.63
N LYS A 11 -3.23 20.04 -11.07
CA LYS A 11 -2.46 20.00 -9.82
C LYS A 11 -3.37 19.87 -8.60
N GLU A 12 -4.55 20.51 -8.64
CA GLU A 12 -5.58 20.37 -7.60
C GLU A 12 -6.21 18.97 -7.61
N LEU A 13 -6.53 18.43 -8.78
CA LEU A 13 -6.99 17.04 -8.93
C LEU A 13 -5.98 16.03 -8.38
N GLY A 14 -4.67 16.24 -8.61
CA GLY A 14 -3.61 15.36 -8.10
C GLY A 14 -3.46 15.39 -6.57
N MET A 15 -3.72 16.53 -5.92
CA MET A 15 -3.71 16.61 -4.45
C MET A 15 -4.96 15.97 -3.84
N GLY A 16 -6.15 16.26 -4.38
CA GLY A 16 -7.41 15.70 -3.90
C GLY A 16 -7.43 14.17 -3.89
N GLU A 17 -6.86 13.56 -4.93
CA GLU A 17 -6.70 12.11 -4.99
C GLU A 17 -5.78 11.55 -3.90
N LEU A 18 -4.66 12.23 -3.59
CA LEU A 18 -3.75 11.80 -2.52
C LEU A 18 -4.45 11.75 -1.16
N TYR A 19 -5.30 12.75 -0.88
CA TYR A 19 -6.07 12.86 0.37
C TYR A 19 -7.09 11.74 0.54
N VAL A 20 -7.49 11.07 -0.55
CA VAL A 20 -8.43 9.94 -0.49
C VAL A 20 -7.69 8.61 -0.53
N PHE A 21 -6.69 8.48 -1.40
CA PHE A 21 -6.08 7.20 -1.71
C PHE A 21 -5.19 6.67 -0.59
N ILE A 22 -4.42 7.55 0.04
CA ILE A 22 -3.58 7.17 1.18
C ILE A 22 -4.43 6.66 2.35
N PRO A 23 -5.40 7.44 2.89
CA PRO A 23 -6.18 6.96 4.03
C PRO A 23 -7.00 5.72 3.71
N LEU A 24 -7.52 5.57 2.48
CA LEU A 24 -8.26 4.36 2.11
C LEU A 24 -7.36 3.11 2.04
N SER A 25 -6.14 3.26 1.53
CA SER A 25 -5.14 2.19 1.53
C SER A 25 -4.75 1.82 2.97
N LEU A 26 -4.48 2.82 3.81
CA LEU A 26 -4.11 2.61 5.21
C LEU A 26 -5.26 2.02 6.03
N LEU A 27 -6.51 2.42 5.77
CA LEU A 27 -7.68 1.80 6.37
C LEU A 27 -7.77 0.31 5.99
N SER A 28 -7.47 -0.02 4.73
CA SER A 28 -7.46 -1.41 4.27
C SER A 28 -6.41 -2.23 5.02
N PHE A 29 -5.20 -1.69 5.22
CA PHE A 29 -4.17 -2.32 6.05
C PHE A 29 -4.56 -2.40 7.52
N ALA A 30 -5.22 -1.38 8.07
CA ALA A 30 -5.66 -1.38 9.46
C ALA A 30 -6.68 -2.49 9.73
N VAL A 31 -7.67 -2.63 8.85
CA VAL A 31 -8.65 -3.72 8.92
C VAL A 31 -7.95 -5.07 8.79
N LEU A 32 -7.10 -5.26 7.79
CA LEU A 32 -6.37 -6.52 7.61
C LEU A 32 -5.46 -6.87 8.80
N SER A 33 -4.81 -5.86 9.38
CA SER A 33 -3.98 -6.03 10.58
C SER A 33 -4.81 -6.41 11.79
N LEU A 34 -5.98 -5.81 11.96
CA LEU A 34 -6.94 -6.14 13.02
C LEU A 34 -7.39 -7.59 12.91
N LEU A 35 -7.83 -8.02 11.72
CA LEU A 35 -8.25 -9.39 11.47
C LEU A 35 -7.10 -10.38 11.75
N CYS A 36 -5.89 -10.07 11.29
CA CYS A 36 -4.71 -10.87 11.63
C CYS A 36 -4.46 -10.95 13.14
N ALA A 37 -4.58 -9.83 13.86
CA ALA A 37 -4.34 -9.78 15.30
C ALA A 37 -5.36 -10.61 16.09
N LEU A 38 -6.64 -10.54 15.71
CA LEU A 38 -7.72 -11.32 16.29
C LEU A 38 -7.55 -12.83 16.07
N GLY A 39 -6.89 -13.22 14.97
CA GLY A 39 -6.47 -14.60 14.74
C GLY A 39 -5.29 -15.07 15.62
N ILE A 40 -4.56 -14.14 16.25
CA ILE A 40 -3.37 -14.46 17.07
C ILE A 40 -3.69 -14.45 18.57
N SER A 41 -4.37 -13.42 19.07
CA SER A 41 -4.66 -13.26 20.51
C SER A 41 -6.00 -12.57 20.75
N HIS A 42 -6.60 -12.85 21.92
CA HIS A 42 -7.83 -12.21 22.39
C HIS A 42 -7.54 -11.06 23.39
N GLU A 43 -6.27 -10.84 23.73
CA GLU A 43 -5.89 -9.75 24.63
C GLU A 43 -6.00 -8.40 23.89
N GLY A 44 -6.87 -7.51 24.37
CA GLY A 44 -7.16 -6.25 23.69
C GLY A 44 -5.95 -5.33 23.51
N SER A 45 -5.02 -5.33 24.46
CA SER A 45 -3.75 -4.59 24.40
C SER A 45 -2.88 -5.07 23.24
N PHE A 46 -2.71 -6.39 23.09
CA PHE A 46 -1.97 -7.01 21.99
C PHE A 46 -2.62 -6.69 20.66
N VAL A 47 -3.95 -6.86 20.55
CA VAL A 47 -4.69 -6.60 19.31
C VAL A 47 -4.51 -5.14 18.87
N ALA A 48 -4.63 -4.19 19.79
CA ALA A 48 -4.44 -2.77 19.51
C ALA A 48 -3.00 -2.44 19.07
N LEU A 49 -2.00 -2.93 19.80
CA LEU A 49 -0.58 -2.68 19.51
C LEU A 49 -0.14 -3.30 18.19
N TYR A 50 -0.55 -4.54 17.91
CA TYR A 50 -0.28 -5.22 16.64
C TYR A 50 -0.92 -4.46 15.48
N THR A 51 -2.21 -4.11 15.61
CA THR A 51 -2.95 -3.39 14.55
C THR A 51 -2.30 -2.06 14.24
N LEU A 52 -1.98 -1.27 15.26
CA LEU A 52 -1.31 0.01 15.11
C LEU A 52 0.08 -0.18 14.49
N GLY A 53 0.88 -1.10 15.02
CA GLY A 53 2.24 -1.37 14.57
C GLY A 53 2.31 -1.78 13.10
N MET A 54 1.45 -2.71 12.68
CA MET A 54 1.42 -3.19 11.29
C MET A 54 0.85 -2.13 10.33
N THR A 55 -0.10 -1.30 10.77
CA THR A 55 -0.60 -0.16 9.96
C THR A 55 0.48 0.90 9.76
N VAL A 56 1.21 1.26 10.82
CA VAL A 56 2.35 2.18 10.73
C VAL A 56 3.44 1.59 9.83
N PHE A 57 3.72 0.30 9.97
CA PHE A 57 4.66 -0.40 9.10
C PHE A 57 4.24 -0.33 7.62
N ALA A 58 2.94 -0.52 7.29
CA ALA A 58 2.44 -0.34 5.94
C ALA A 58 2.63 1.10 5.41
N ALA A 59 2.33 2.11 6.23
CA ALA A 59 2.53 3.51 5.87
C ALA A 59 4.00 3.81 5.56
N LEU A 60 4.92 3.34 6.40
CA LEU A 60 6.37 3.49 6.21
C LEU A 60 6.85 2.73 4.96
N ALA A 61 6.34 1.53 4.71
CA ALA A 61 6.68 0.75 3.52
C ALA A 61 6.23 1.47 2.23
N MET A 62 4.99 1.96 2.20
CA MET A 62 4.48 2.75 1.06
C MET A 62 5.30 4.03 0.85
N ALA A 63 5.62 4.75 1.92
CA ALA A 63 6.46 5.94 1.85
C ALA A 63 7.88 5.64 1.35
N LEU A 64 8.48 4.53 1.79
CA LEU A 64 9.78 4.07 1.33
C LEU A 64 9.75 3.69 -0.14
N ILE A 65 8.72 2.97 -0.60
CA ILE A 65 8.57 2.62 -2.02
C ILE A 65 8.41 3.89 -2.86
N ALA A 66 7.60 4.86 -2.43
CA ALA A 66 7.46 6.15 -3.10
C ALA A 66 8.77 6.92 -3.15
N LEU A 67 9.54 6.94 -2.06
CA LEU A 67 10.86 7.55 -2.01
C LEU A 67 11.83 6.86 -2.99
N LEU A 68 11.89 5.53 -3.00
CA LEU A 68 12.74 4.80 -3.93
C LEU A 68 12.35 5.08 -5.38
N VAL A 69 11.05 5.07 -5.70
CA VAL A 69 10.53 5.47 -7.02
C VAL A 69 11.01 6.86 -7.40
N PHE A 70 10.91 7.83 -6.49
CA PHE A 70 11.36 9.20 -6.72
C PHE A 70 12.88 9.30 -6.97
N LEU A 71 13.68 8.55 -6.20
CA LEU A 71 15.14 8.59 -6.31
C LEU A 71 15.66 7.91 -7.58
N THR A 72 15.01 6.83 -8.03
CA THR A 72 15.48 6.02 -9.16
C THR A 72 14.90 6.42 -10.51
N ASN A 73 13.77 7.15 -10.54
CA ASN A 73 13.10 7.53 -11.78
C ASN A 73 13.23 9.03 -12.05
N GLY A 74 14.18 9.40 -12.91
CA GLY A 74 14.43 10.80 -13.27
C GLY A 74 13.22 11.52 -13.87
N GLU A 75 12.35 10.80 -14.57
CA GLU A 75 11.12 11.35 -15.17
C GLU A 75 10.07 11.68 -14.09
N VAL A 76 9.80 10.75 -13.17
CA VAL A 76 8.93 11.01 -12.00
C VAL A 76 9.50 12.12 -11.13
N ARG A 77 10.82 12.14 -10.95
CA ARG A 77 11.52 13.19 -10.19
C ARG A 77 11.34 14.58 -10.82
N ALA A 78 11.32 14.67 -12.14
CA ALA A 78 11.04 15.92 -12.86
C ALA A 78 9.62 16.44 -12.62
N SER A 79 8.66 15.54 -12.35
CA SER A 79 7.28 15.88 -11.96
C SER A 79 7.11 16.18 -10.46
N GLY A 80 8.15 15.94 -9.64
CA GLY A 80 8.17 16.22 -8.21
C GLY A 80 7.75 15.04 -7.31
N VAL A 81 7.98 15.19 -6.01
CA VAL A 81 7.72 14.13 -5.00
C VAL A 81 6.26 13.67 -4.99
N GLY A 82 5.32 14.60 -5.19
CA GLY A 82 3.89 14.28 -5.24
C GLY A 82 3.52 13.27 -6.33
N ALA A 83 4.23 13.27 -7.46
CA ALA A 83 4.00 12.29 -8.52
C ALA A 83 4.36 10.87 -8.09
N ALA A 84 5.49 10.69 -7.39
CA ALA A 84 5.89 9.39 -6.87
C ALA A 84 4.90 8.87 -5.82
N VAL A 85 4.47 9.74 -4.90
CA VAL A 85 3.48 9.39 -3.87
C VAL A 85 2.13 9.04 -4.51
N ALA A 86 1.68 9.80 -5.50
CA ALA A 86 0.43 9.54 -6.23
C ALA A 86 0.46 8.19 -6.96
N SER A 87 1.55 7.87 -7.67
CA SER A 87 1.66 6.59 -8.38
C SER A 87 1.65 5.40 -7.44
N VAL A 88 2.34 5.50 -6.30
CA VAL A 88 2.32 4.43 -5.28
C VAL A 88 0.95 4.33 -4.64
N SER A 89 0.36 5.44 -4.16
CA SER A 89 -0.94 5.41 -3.48
C SER A 89 -2.06 4.88 -4.38
N ARG A 90 -2.08 5.24 -5.67
CA ARG A 90 -3.02 4.68 -6.66
C ARG A 90 -2.88 3.18 -6.82
N GLY A 91 -1.66 2.65 -6.83
CA GLY A 91 -1.45 1.20 -6.86
C GLY A 91 -1.91 0.50 -5.58
N TYR A 92 -1.68 1.12 -4.43
CA TYR A 92 -2.07 0.54 -3.14
C TYR A 92 -3.56 0.63 -2.82
N LEU A 93 -4.34 1.42 -3.58
CA LEU A 93 -5.81 1.32 -3.57
C LEU A 93 -6.31 -0.09 -3.91
N MET A 94 -5.53 -0.85 -4.70
CA MET A 94 -5.87 -2.23 -5.01
C MET A 94 -5.85 -3.14 -3.78
N MET A 95 -5.45 -2.67 -2.60
CA MET A 95 -5.61 -3.41 -1.35
C MET A 95 -7.08 -3.52 -0.92
N LEU A 96 -7.93 -2.56 -1.31
CA LEU A 96 -9.34 -2.53 -0.94
C LEU A 96 -10.09 -3.84 -1.25
N PRO A 97 -10.05 -4.40 -2.48
CA PRO A 97 -10.72 -5.68 -2.76
C PRO A 97 -10.16 -6.84 -1.90
N PHE A 98 -8.88 -6.86 -1.54
CA PHE A 98 -8.32 -7.91 -0.68
C PHE A 98 -8.82 -7.78 0.77
N MET A 99 -8.97 -6.55 1.26
CA MET A 99 -9.61 -6.29 2.55
C MET A 99 -11.08 -6.77 2.55
N LEU A 100 -11.84 -6.50 1.50
CA LEU A 100 -13.22 -6.98 1.36
C LEU A 100 -13.29 -8.51 1.29
N LEU A 101 -12.39 -9.16 0.55
CA LEU A 101 -12.31 -10.61 0.47
C LEU A 101 -11.93 -11.24 1.82
N ALA A 102 -11.01 -10.64 2.58
CA ALA A 102 -10.66 -11.10 3.91
C ALA A 102 -11.83 -10.99 4.89
N LEU A 103 -12.53 -9.85 4.89
CA LEU A 103 -13.75 -9.68 5.69
C LEU A 103 -14.82 -10.71 5.32
N PHE A 104 -15.03 -10.96 4.03
CA PHE A 104 -15.98 -11.96 3.57
C PHE A 104 -15.57 -13.37 4.03
N ALA A 105 -14.30 -13.73 3.89
CA ALA A 105 -13.79 -15.03 4.34
C ALA A 105 -13.99 -15.23 5.85
N GLU A 106 -13.70 -14.22 6.66
CA GLU A 106 -13.84 -14.34 8.11
C GLU A 106 -15.31 -14.31 8.57
N LEU A 107 -16.11 -13.37 8.07
CA LEU A 107 -17.48 -13.17 8.53
C LEU A 107 -18.48 -14.17 7.94
N ALA A 108 -18.32 -14.54 6.67
CA ALA A 108 -19.27 -15.43 5.99
C ALA A 108 -18.84 -16.91 6.04
N LEU A 109 -17.52 -17.18 6.02
CA LEU A 109 -17.00 -18.55 5.92
C LEU A 109 -16.32 -19.04 7.20
N GLY A 110 -16.11 -18.16 8.20
CA GLY A 110 -15.35 -18.50 9.41
C GLY A 110 -13.89 -18.84 9.11
N TRP A 111 -13.35 -18.41 7.96
CA TRP A 111 -12.01 -18.74 7.53
C TRP A 111 -11.04 -17.59 7.81
N GLN A 112 -10.08 -17.82 8.71
CA GLN A 112 -9.00 -16.89 9.03
C GLN A 112 -8.01 -16.79 7.87
N ALA A 113 -8.32 -15.92 6.90
CA ALA A 113 -7.58 -15.76 5.66
C ALA A 113 -6.90 -14.40 5.52
N ALA A 114 -7.04 -13.49 6.49
CA ALA A 114 -6.52 -12.13 6.39
C ALA A 114 -5.02 -12.06 6.07
N LEU A 115 -4.20 -12.94 6.65
CA LEU A 115 -2.77 -12.98 6.37
C LEU A 115 -2.49 -13.30 4.89
N VAL A 116 -3.18 -14.30 4.33
CA VAL A 116 -3.01 -14.73 2.93
C VAL A 116 -3.45 -13.62 1.97
N PHE A 117 -4.60 -13.00 2.22
CA PHE A 117 -5.10 -11.91 1.39
C PHE A 117 -4.21 -10.67 1.47
N THR A 118 -3.64 -10.38 2.64
CA THR A 118 -2.70 -9.25 2.77
C THR A 118 -1.45 -9.46 1.94
N GLN A 119 -0.87 -10.66 1.96
CA GLN A 119 0.32 -11.00 1.16
C GLN A 119 0.05 -10.90 -0.35
N ALA A 120 -1.05 -11.50 -0.81
CA ALA A 120 -1.47 -11.42 -2.20
C ALA A 120 -1.75 -9.97 -2.62
N GLY A 121 -2.42 -9.22 -1.75
CA GLY A 121 -2.75 -7.81 -1.96
C GLY A 121 -1.51 -6.94 -2.09
N ILE A 122 -0.50 -7.10 -1.22
CA ILE A 122 0.75 -6.32 -1.27
C ILE A 122 1.43 -6.51 -2.64
N MET A 123 1.50 -7.75 -3.12
CA MET A 123 2.13 -8.05 -4.41
C MET A 123 1.37 -7.43 -5.59
N VAL A 124 0.04 -7.50 -5.58
CA VAL A 124 -0.80 -6.89 -6.62
C VAL A 124 -0.69 -5.37 -6.59
N CYS A 125 -0.68 -4.77 -5.40
CA CYS A 125 -0.47 -3.32 -5.22
C CYS A 125 0.86 -2.88 -5.84
N GLY A 126 1.94 -3.62 -5.60
CA GLY A 126 3.25 -3.35 -6.19
C GLY A 126 3.26 -3.40 -7.73
N GLY A 127 2.61 -4.41 -8.31
CA GLY A 127 2.45 -4.52 -9.76
C GLY A 127 1.61 -3.39 -10.37
N TRP A 128 0.56 -2.95 -9.66
CA TRP A 128 -0.25 -1.82 -10.10
C TRP A 128 0.49 -0.49 -9.95
N SER A 129 1.20 -0.27 -8.84
CA SER A 129 2.08 0.89 -8.66
C SER A 129 3.15 0.95 -9.74
N ALA A 130 3.74 -0.19 -10.12
CA ALA A 130 4.67 -0.27 -11.24
C ALA A 130 4.01 0.20 -12.56
N SER A 131 2.78 -0.23 -12.82
CA SER A 131 2.02 0.19 -13.99
C SER A 131 1.73 1.71 -13.98
N GLU A 132 1.37 2.28 -12.83
CA GLU A 132 1.15 3.72 -12.68
C GLU A 132 2.44 4.53 -12.90
N VAL A 133 3.57 4.06 -12.36
CA VAL A 133 4.87 4.69 -12.57
C VAL A 133 5.31 4.59 -14.04
N ALA A 134 5.01 3.48 -14.72
CA ALA A 134 5.30 3.32 -16.13
C ALA A 134 4.47 4.24 -17.03
N ARG A 135 3.20 4.51 -16.67
CA ARG A 135 2.32 5.45 -17.40
C ARG A 135 2.79 6.91 -17.31
N GLY A 136 3.42 7.28 -16.20
CA GLY A 136 3.99 8.61 -15.98
C GLY A 136 5.34 8.85 -16.67
N GLY A 137 5.89 7.85 -17.36
CA GLY A 137 7.21 7.91 -17.99
C GLY A 137 7.29 7.21 -19.34
N SER A 138 8.51 7.04 -19.87
CA SER A 138 8.81 6.43 -21.18
C SER A 138 8.59 4.91 -21.25
N GLY A 139 7.81 4.31 -20.33
CA GLY A 139 7.47 2.88 -20.36
C GLY A 139 8.65 1.91 -20.18
N LYS A 140 9.78 2.36 -19.64
CA LYS A 140 10.99 1.54 -19.48
C LYS A 140 10.78 0.48 -18.40
N LEU A 141 11.18 -0.77 -18.68
CA LEU A 141 11.10 -1.90 -17.74
C LEU A 141 11.73 -1.60 -16.37
N ARG A 142 12.77 -0.76 -16.33
CA ARG A 142 13.43 -0.32 -15.08
C ARG A 142 12.49 0.40 -14.10
N HIS A 143 11.41 1.02 -14.60
CA HIS A 143 10.42 1.74 -13.80
C HIS A 143 9.51 0.78 -13.01
N LEU A 144 9.45 -0.50 -13.41
CA LEU A 144 8.63 -1.53 -12.79
C LEU A 144 9.34 -2.23 -11.63
N VAL A 145 10.67 -2.29 -11.67
CA VAL A 145 11.49 -3.09 -10.74
C VAL A 145 11.36 -2.59 -9.30
N VAL A 146 11.36 -1.28 -9.10
CA VAL A 146 11.37 -0.69 -7.75
C VAL A 146 10.04 -0.91 -7.02
N PRO A 147 8.86 -0.63 -7.62
CA PRO A 147 7.60 -0.92 -6.94
C PRO A 147 7.38 -2.42 -6.71
N ILE A 148 7.66 -3.27 -7.71
CA ILE A 148 7.48 -4.74 -7.56
C ILE A 148 8.44 -5.30 -6.51
N GLY A 149 9.73 -4.97 -6.61
CA GLY A 149 10.76 -5.43 -5.67
C GLY A 149 10.54 -4.89 -4.26
N GLY A 150 10.14 -3.62 -4.15
CA GLY A 150 9.77 -3.00 -2.88
C GLY A 150 8.58 -3.68 -2.23
N SER A 151 7.51 -3.95 -2.99
CA SER A 151 6.34 -4.68 -2.50
C SER A 151 6.65 -6.14 -2.17
N PHE A 152 7.55 -6.79 -2.91
CA PHE A 152 8.02 -8.14 -2.58
C PHE A 152 8.71 -8.19 -1.22
N LEU A 153 9.66 -7.27 -0.97
CA LEU A 153 10.32 -7.16 0.33
C LEU A 153 9.34 -6.78 1.43
N PHE A 154 8.41 -5.86 1.16
CA PHE A 154 7.35 -5.50 2.10
C PHE A 154 6.49 -6.71 2.48
N SER A 155 6.12 -7.54 1.49
CA SER A 155 5.33 -8.76 1.72
C SER A 155 6.07 -9.75 2.63
N ILE A 156 7.35 -10.03 2.34
CA ILE A 156 8.20 -10.89 3.17
C ILE A 156 8.31 -10.36 4.60
N LEU A 157 8.59 -9.07 4.76
CA LEU A 157 8.73 -8.45 6.07
C LEU A 157 7.43 -8.48 6.86
N TRP A 158 6.29 -8.23 6.20
CA TRP A 158 4.97 -8.38 6.81
C TRP A 158 4.79 -9.79 7.36
N MET A 159 5.06 -10.81 6.54
CA MET A 159 4.95 -12.22 6.95
C MET A 159 5.87 -12.55 8.12
N ALA A 160 7.13 -12.07 8.08
CA ALA A 160 8.11 -12.30 9.14
C ALA A 160 7.68 -11.65 10.47
N LEU A 161 7.16 -10.42 10.43
CA LEU A 161 6.63 -9.73 11.60
C LEU A 161 5.38 -10.43 12.16
N SER A 162 4.44 -10.83 11.31
CA SER A 162 3.26 -11.59 11.73
C SER A 162 3.63 -12.93 12.37
N TRP A 163 4.60 -13.64 11.79
CA TRP A 163 5.11 -14.89 12.34
C TRP A 163 5.83 -14.69 13.68
N ALA A 164 6.62 -13.61 13.82
CA ALA A 164 7.26 -13.29 15.09
C ALA A 164 6.23 -12.96 16.17
N ALA A 165 5.18 -12.22 15.82
CA ALA A 165 4.08 -11.92 16.73
C ALA A 165 3.33 -13.18 17.20
N GLN A 166 3.10 -14.15 16.30
CA GLN A 166 2.51 -15.44 16.65
C GLN A 166 3.33 -16.26 17.66
N ARG A 167 4.65 -16.06 17.70
CA ARG A 167 5.54 -16.75 18.65
C ARG A 167 5.66 -16.05 20.00
N GLY A 168 5.36 -14.75 20.04
CA GLY A 168 5.48 -13.92 21.24
C GLY A 168 4.16 -13.64 21.96
N ALA A 169 3.03 -13.94 21.33
CA ALA A 169 1.69 -13.90 21.91
C ALA A 169 1.36 -15.19 22.67
#